data_AF-A0AB37HJ19-F1
#
_entry.id   AF-A0AB37HJ19-F1
#
_cell.length_a   1.000
_cell.length_b   1.000
_cell.length_c   1.000
_cell.angle_alpha   90.00
_cell.angle_beta   90.00
_cell.angle_gamma   90.00
#
_symmetry.space_group_name_H-M   'P 1'
#
loop_
_entity.id
_entity.type
_entity.pdbx_description
1 polymer ?
#
loop_
_entity_poly.entity_id
_entity_poly.type
_entity_poly.pdbx_seq_one_letter_code
_entity_poly.pdbx_strand_id
1 'polypeptide(L)'
;MDIFELFKTWVNHPKGGSGRSNLDNTDECWRKLLQDIRKWENSEDKYENKVAKYLLYTGKIRRVHIGLDEVNYNNHYVSWTSAEKLEDLYWYNSSSAHTIITAEATKDNPGISVKGFIEVVKLEIKNFELNSPAIRAEQEVIFPLQEKSILSIVKIKKR
;
A
#
# COMPACT_ATOMS: atom_id res chain seq x y z
N MET A 1 -9.90 -15.99 1.83
CA MET A 1 -8.75 -15.63 2.67
C MET A 1 -9.24 -14.58 3.64
N ASP A 2 -9.02 -14.76 4.94
CA ASP A 2 -9.33 -13.71 5.91
C ASP A 2 -8.36 -12.54 5.78
N ILE A 3 -8.66 -11.42 6.44
CA ILE A 3 -7.86 -10.20 6.37
C ILE A 3 -6.42 -10.43 6.84
N PHE A 4 -6.22 -11.25 7.88
CA PHE A 4 -4.90 -11.48 8.45
C PHE A 4 -4.00 -12.24 7.48
N GLU A 5 -4.51 -13.34 6.92
CA GLU A 5 -3.79 -14.12 5.92
C GLU A 5 -3.56 -13.33 4.63
N LEU A 6 -4.47 -12.42 4.25
CA LEU A 6 -4.29 -11.51 3.11
C LEU A 6 -3.08 -10.57 3.32
N PHE A 7 -3.02 -9.86 4.46
CA PHE A 7 -1.90 -8.97 4.77
C PHE A 7 -0.59 -9.74 4.97
N LYS A 8 -0.63 -10.90 5.62
CA LYS A 8 0.54 -11.76 5.82
C LYS A 8 1.09 -12.28 4.50
N THR A 9 0.22 -12.73 3.60
CA THR A 9 0.61 -13.15 2.24
C THR A 9 1.20 -11.98 1.45
N TRP A 10 0.59 -10.79 1.56
CA TRP A 10 1.07 -9.58 0.89
C TRP A 10 2.48 -9.18 1.30
N VAL A 11 2.74 -9.15 2.60
CA VAL A 11 4.02 -8.73 3.18
C VAL A 11 5.12 -9.76 2.97
N ASN A 12 4.80 -11.04 3.13
CA ASN A 12 5.78 -12.11 2.99
C ASN A 12 6.09 -12.45 1.54
N HIS A 13 5.40 -11.84 0.58
CA HIS A 13 5.64 -12.09 -0.83
C HIS A 13 7.08 -11.67 -1.21
N PRO A 14 7.86 -12.54 -1.89
CA PRO A 14 9.21 -12.22 -2.34
C PRO A 14 9.21 -10.92 -3.17
N LYS A 15 10.02 -9.94 -2.75
CA LYS A 15 10.23 -8.68 -3.50
C LYS A 15 11.15 -8.85 -4.72
N GLY A 16 11.80 -10.01 -4.86
CA GLY A 16 12.57 -10.43 -6.04
C GLY A 16 12.19 -11.84 -6.49
N GLY A 17 11.99 -12.04 -7.80
CA GLY A 17 11.51 -13.30 -8.38
C GLY A 17 10.46 -13.10 -9.47
N SER A 18 9.75 -14.16 -9.86
CA SER A 18 8.71 -14.17 -10.90
C SER A 18 7.41 -13.49 -10.43
N GLY A 19 7.48 -12.24 -9.96
CA GLY A 19 6.34 -11.44 -9.53
C GLY A 19 5.41 -12.18 -8.56
N ARG A 20 4.20 -11.64 -8.37
CA ARG A 20 3.14 -12.39 -7.68
C ARG A 20 2.55 -13.41 -8.63
N SER A 21 2.52 -14.68 -8.21
CA SER A 21 1.65 -15.65 -8.86
C SER A 21 0.20 -15.29 -8.51
N ASN A 22 -0.67 -15.17 -9.52
CA ASN A 22 -2.10 -14.91 -9.36
C ASN A 22 -2.49 -13.51 -8.84
N LEU A 23 -2.05 -12.47 -9.56
CA LEU A 23 -2.42 -11.07 -9.31
C LEU A 23 -3.94 -10.87 -9.28
N ASP A 24 -4.68 -11.52 -10.19
CA ASP A 24 -6.15 -11.36 -10.31
C ASP A 24 -6.89 -11.77 -9.02
N ASN A 25 -6.52 -12.91 -8.42
CA ASN A 25 -7.11 -13.35 -7.16
C ASN A 25 -6.77 -12.42 -5.99
N THR A 26 -5.54 -11.91 -5.96
CA THR A 26 -5.10 -10.96 -4.93
C THR A 26 -5.88 -9.64 -5.04
N ASP A 27 -6.10 -9.15 -6.26
CA ASP A 27 -6.90 -7.96 -6.54
C ASP A 27 -8.38 -8.12 -6.20
N GLU A 28 -8.96 -9.31 -6.42
CA GLU A 28 -10.30 -9.61 -5.93
C GLU A 28 -10.38 -9.52 -4.41
N CYS A 29 -9.38 -10.03 -3.69
CA CYS A 29 -9.33 -9.93 -2.23
C CYS A 29 -9.26 -8.48 -1.75
N TRP A 30 -8.42 -7.63 -2.39
CA TRP A 30 -8.36 -6.20 -2.05
C TRP A 30 -9.65 -5.46 -2.36
N ARG A 31 -10.28 -5.74 -3.50
CA ARG A 31 -11.58 -5.15 -3.86
C ARG A 31 -12.66 -5.53 -2.84
N LYS A 32 -12.71 -6.80 -2.42
CA LYS A 32 -13.64 -7.26 -1.38
C LYS A 32 -13.38 -6.56 -0.05
N LEU A 33 -12.10 -6.47 0.37
CA LEU A 33 -11.74 -5.77 1.60
C LEU A 33 -12.16 -4.29 1.56
N LEU A 34 -11.95 -3.58 0.45
CA LEU A 34 -12.42 -2.19 0.30
C LEU A 34 -13.94 -2.06 0.39
N GLN A 35 -14.68 -3.02 -0.17
CA GLN A 35 -16.15 -3.05 -0.04
C GLN A 35 -16.56 -3.25 1.43
N ASP A 36 -15.90 -4.13 2.15
CA ASP A 36 -16.20 -4.38 3.56
C ASP A 36 -15.82 -3.19 4.44
N ILE A 37 -14.67 -2.57 4.21
CA ILE A 37 -14.26 -1.32 4.87
C ILE A 37 -15.31 -0.22 4.70
N ARG A 38 -15.89 -0.07 3.50
CA ARG A 38 -16.96 0.92 3.25
C ARG A 38 -18.24 0.62 4.03
N LYS A 39 -18.58 -0.66 4.23
CA LYS A 39 -19.71 -1.04 5.09
C LYS A 39 -19.40 -0.70 6.54
N TRP A 40 -18.21 -1.07 7.02
CA TRP A 40 -17.75 -0.82 8.39
C TRP A 40 -17.67 0.68 8.71
N GLU A 41 -17.27 1.52 7.76
CA GLU A 41 -17.25 2.98 7.93
C GLU A 41 -18.63 3.56 8.28
N ASN A 42 -19.70 2.90 7.83
CA ASN A 42 -21.09 3.29 8.10
C ASN A 42 -21.78 2.40 9.16
N SER A 43 -21.04 1.49 9.80
CA SER A 43 -21.57 0.58 10.80
C SER A 43 -21.81 1.29 12.14
N GLU A 44 -22.89 0.91 12.82
CA GLU A 44 -23.15 1.32 14.21
C GLU A 44 -22.22 0.60 15.20
N ASP A 45 -21.60 -0.51 14.78
CA ASP A 45 -20.59 -1.20 15.56
C ASP A 45 -19.32 -0.31 15.67
N LYS A 46 -19.01 0.09 16.91
CA LYS A 46 -17.90 0.99 17.20
C LYS A 46 -16.54 0.37 16.86
N TYR A 47 -16.40 -0.94 16.97
CA TYR A 47 -15.18 -1.64 16.63
C TYR A 47 -15.01 -1.66 15.11
N GLU A 48 -16.02 -2.08 14.35
CA GLU A 48 -15.97 -2.07 12.88
C GLU A 48 -15.69 -0.67 12.33
N ASN A 49 -16.40 0.34 12.82
CA ASN A 49 -16.18 1.74 12.43
C ASN A 49 -14.75 2.20 12.71
N LYS A 50 -14.19 1.79 13.85
CA LYS A 50 -12.81 2.09 14.21
C LYS A 50 -11.84 1.38 13.27
N VAL A 51 -12.03 0.07 13.02
CA VAL A 51 -11.21 -0.70 12.07
C VAL A 51 -11.18 -0.05 10.69
N ALA A 52 -12.34 0.36 10.17
CA ALA A 52 -12.44 1.04 8.89
C ALA A 52 -11.57 2.31 8.83
N LYS A 53 -11.64 3.15 9.87
CA LYS A 53 -10.86 4.39 9.97
C LYS A 53 -9.35 4.16 9.99
N TYR A 54 -8.88 3.07 10.61
CA TYR A 54 -7.45 2.73 10.58
C TYR A 54 -7.02 2.21 9.21
N LEU A 55 -7.84 1.38 8.57
CA LEU A 55 -7.49 0.75 7.29
C LEU A 55 -7.58 1.71 6.10
N LEU A 56 -8.49 2.68 6.12
CA LEU A 56 -8.63 3.64 5.02
C LEU A 56 -7.47 4.63 4.99
N TYR A 57 -6.85 4.76 3.83
CA TYR A 57 -5.89 5.81 3.54
C TYR A 57 -6.43 6.75 2.46
N THR A 58 -6.33 8.05 2.72
CA THR A 58 -6.52 9.11 1.72
C THR A 58 -5.36 10.09 1.80
N GLY A 59 -4.96 10.65 0.66
CA GLY A 59 -3.82 11.54 0.53
C GLY A 59 -2.85 11.08 -0.55
N LYS A 60 -1.72 11.78 -0.65
CA LYS A 60 -0.69 11.48 -1.64
C LYS A 60 0.04 10.20 -1.29
N ILE A 61 0.36 9.42 -2.31
CA ILE A 61 1.16 8.22 -2.24
C ILE A 61 2.21 8.25 -3.34
N ARG A 62 3.34 7.60 -3.10
CA ARG A 62 4.48 7.58 -4.01
C ARG A 62 4.93 6.15 -4.25
N ARG A 63 5.50 5.92 -5.43
CA ARG A 63 6.16 4.66 -5.78
C ARG A 63 7.46 5.00 -6.46
N VAL A 64 8.53 4.44 -5.94
CA VAL A 64 9.88 4.65 -6.45
C VAL A 64 10.31 3.44 -7.25
N HIS A 65 10.95 3.67 -8.39
CA HIS A 65 11.47 2.62 -9.25
C HIS A 65 12.90 2.92 -9.68
N ILE A 66 13.77 1.94 -9.65
CA ILE A 66 15.12 2.04 -10.23
C ILE A 66 15.01 1.66 -11.72
N GLY A 67 15.51 2.53 -12.60
CA GLY A 67 15.62 2.21 -14.04
C GLY A 67 14.29 1.97 -14.77
N LEU A 68 13.20 2.65 -14.40
CA LEU A 68 11.91 2.50 -15.09
C LEU A 68 11.90 3.26 -16.42
N ASP A 69 11.73 2.53 -17.52
CA ASP A 69 11.56 3.10 -18.86
C ASP A 69 10.16 3.72 -19.02
N GLU A 70 9.11 2.91 -18.80
CA GLU A 70 7.71 3.33 -18.94
C GLU A 70 6.85 2.79 -17.79
N VAL A 71 5.77 3.51 -17.47
CA VAL A 71 4.80 3.07 -16.47
C VAL A 71 3.73 2.22 -17.16
N ASN A 72 3.64 0.94 -16.77
CA ASN A 72 2.58 0.06 -17.25
C ASN A 72 1.35 0.13 -16.32
N TYR A 73 0.32 0.86 -16.74
CA TYR A 73 -0.95 0.98 -16.01
C TYR A 73 -1.80 -0.28 -16.17
N ASN A 74 -1.57 -1.25 -15.29
CA ASN A 74 -2.24 -2.54 -15.32
C ASN A 74 -3.46 -2.62 -14.39
N ASN A 75 -3.80 -1.54 -13.68
CA ASN A 75 -4.88 -1.46 -12.70
C ASN A 75 -4.76 -2.41 -11.50
N HIS A 76 -3.66 -3.19 -11.40
CA HIS A 76 -3.45 -4.11 -10.29
C HIS A 76 -3.13 -3.35 -9.00
N TYR A 77 -3.51 -3.93 -7.86
CA TYR A 77 -3.13 -3.39 -6.55
C TYR A 77 -1.65 -3.64 -6.31
N VAL A 78 -0.92 -2.54 -6.13
CA VAL A 78 0.53 -2.55 -5.89
C VAL A 78 0.85 -1.82 -4.60
N SER A 79 2.10 -2.01 -4.17
CA SER A 79 2.67 -1.32 -3.02
C SER A 79 3.05 0.11 -3.38
N TRP A 80 2.59 1.05 -2.55
CA TRP A 80 2.96 2.45 -2.53
C TRP A 80 3.41 2.83 -1.13
N THR A 81 4.05 4.00 -1.00
CA THR A 81 4.42 4.59 0.27
C THR A 81 3.68 5.90 0.49
N SER A 82 3.17 6.13 1.70
CA SER A 82 2.73 7.46 2.15
C SER A 82 3.81 8.25 2.88
N ALA A 83 5.04 7.73 2.97
CA ALA A 83 6.14 8.41 3.64
C ALA A 83 6.43 9.77 2.99
N GLU A 84 6.63 10.78 3.83
CA GLU A 84 6.93 12.14 3.38
C GLU A 84 8.35 12.24 2.81
N LYS A 85 9.30 11.54 3.43
CA LYS A 85 10.72 11.48 3.04
C LYS A 85 10.98 10.13 2.39
N LEU A 86 11.50 10.13 1.17
CA LEU A 86 11.83 8.89 0.48
C LEU A 86 13.03 8.19 1.10
N GLU A 87 13.85 8.93 1.85
CA GLU A 87 14.95 8.42 2.68
C GLU A 87 14.48 7.47 3.78
N ASP A 88 13.19 7.47 4.12
CA ASP A 88 12.59 6.52 5.06
C ASP A 88 12.40 5.12 4.42
N LEU A 89 12.52 5.01 3.10
CA LEU A 89 12.51 3.72 2.39
C LEU A 89 13.88 3.05 2.53
N TYR A 90 13.93 1.87 3.16
CA TYR A 90 15.21 1.25 3.54
C TYR A 90 16.14 0.93 2.35
N TRP A 91 15.56 0.74 1.16
CA TRP A 91 16.27 0.39 -0.06
C TRP A 91 16.53 1.61 -0.95
N TYR A 92 16.00 2.79 -0.60
CA TYR A 92 16.12 3.99 -1.42
C TYR A 92 17.52 4.60 -1.31
N ASN A 93 18.08 4.94 -2.47
CA ASN A 93 19.32 5.70 -2.58
C ASN A 93 19.12 6.82 -3.59
N SER A 94 19.15 8.06 -3.11
CA SER A 94 18.95 9.26 -3.92
C SER A 94 20.03 9.49 -4.98
N SER A 95 21.18 8.83 -4.87
CA SER A 95 22.27 8.90 -5.84
C SER A 95 22.05 8.01 -7.06
N SER A 96 21.17 7.01 -6.98
CA SER A 96 20.86 6.11 -8.09
C SER A 96 19.88 6.77 -9.07
N ALA A 97 19.94 6.40 -10.36
CA ALA A 97 18.89 6.79 -11.29
C ALA A 97 17.56 6.14 -10.89
N HIS A 98 16.51 6.94 -10.74
CA HIS A 98 15.21 6.45 -10.28
C HIS A 98 14.06 7.28 -10.83
N THR A 99 12.87 6.69 -10.83
CA THR A 99 11.61 7.34 -11.20
C THR A 99 10.71 7.38 -9.98
N ILE A 100 10.11 8.54 -9.71
CA ILE A 100 9.10 8.74 -8.67
C ILE A 100 7.75 8.92 -9.37
N ILE A 101 6.84 8.01 -9.11
CA ILE A 101 5.44 8.10 -9.51
C ILE A 101 4.66 8.61 -8.30
N THR A 102 3.89 9.67 -8.46
CA THR A 102 3.02 10.21 -7.42
C THR A 102 1.57 10.04 -7.84
N ALA A 103 0.75 9.49 -6.95
CA ALA A 103 -0.68 9.33 -7.10
C ALA A 103 -1.42 9.91 -5.89
N GLU A 104 -2.74 10.00 -5.97
CA GLU A 104 -3.60 10.42 -4.88
C GLU A 104 -4.70 9.39 -4.60
N ALA A 105 -4.77 8.96 -3.35
CA ALA A 105 -5.89 8.18 -2.82
C ALA A 105 -6.96 9.16 -2.33
N THR A 106 -8.18 9.05 -2.86
CA THR A 106 -9.30 9.92 -2.54
C THR A 106 -10.38 9.16 -1.76
N LYS A 107 -11.45 9.83 -1.34
CA LYS A 107 -12.60 9.13 -0.73
C LYS A 107 -13.27 8.16 -1.71
N ASP A 108 -13.34 8.53 -2.99
CA ASP A 108 -13.95 7.70 -4.04
C ASP A 108 -13.07 6.52 -4.44
N ASN A 109 -11.75 6.67 -4.31
CA ASN A 109 -10.76 5.63 -4.56
C ASN A 109 -9.70 5.67 -3.44
N PRO A 110 -9.96 5.06 -2.28
CA PRO A 110 -9.04 5.09 -1.15
C PRO A 110 -7.96 4.00 -1.28
N GLY A 111 -6.86 4.20 -0.55
CA GLY A 111 -5.85 3.17 -0.34
C GLY A 111 -6.13 2.35 0.93
N ILE A 112 -5.41 1.24 1.07
CA ILE A 112 -5.47 0.38 2.26
C ILE A 112 -4.15 0.50 3.02
N SER A 113 -4.21 0.97 4.26
CA SER A 113 -3.07 1.23 5.14
C SER A 113 -2.57 -0.05 5.81
N VAL A 114 -1.36 -0.50 5.48
CA VAL A 114 -0.72 -1.64 6.18
C VAL A 114 -0.40 -1.27 7.62
N LYS A 115 0.03 -0.03 7.88
CA LYS A 115 0.25 0.47 9.24
C LYS A 115 -1.05 0.44 10.05
N GLY A 116 -2.16 0.87 9.45
CA GLY A 116 -3.47 0.85 10.06
C GLY A 116 -3.92 -0.56 10.44
N PHE A 117 -3.69 -1.54 9.57
CA PHE A 117 -3.93 -2.94 9.89
C PHE A 117 -3.13 -3.41 11.12
N ILE A 118 -1.83 -3.11 11.16
CA ILE A 118 -0.98 -3.47 12.31
C ILE A 118 -1.50 -2.82 13.61
N GLU A 119 -1.91 -1.56 13.55
CA GLU A 119 -2.46 -0.83 14.71
C GLU A 119 -3.77 -1.45 15.22
N VAL A 120 -4.65 -1.88 14.31
CA VAL A 120 -5.89 -2.60 14.65
C VAL A 120 -5.58 -3.92 15.33
N VAL A 121 -4.72 -4.76 14.76
CA VAL A 121 -4.38 -6.07 15.34
C VAL A 121 -3.72 -5.91 16.71
N LYS A 122 -2.94 -4.84 16.91
CA LYS A 122 -2.32 -4.52 18.20
C LYS A 122 -3.31 -4.18 19.32
N LEU A 123 -4.56 -3.85 19.00
CA LEU A 123 -5.61 -3.68 20.01
C LEU A 123 -5.91 -5.01 20.72
N GLU A 124 -5.71 -6.14 20.05
CA GLU A 124 -5.95 -7.48 20.57
C GLU A 124 -4.63 -8.19 20.95
N ILE A 125 -3.59 -8.00 20.14
CA ILE A 125 -2.28 -8.66 20.30
C ILE A 125 -1.20 -7.58 20.44
N LYS A 126 -0.92 -7.15 21.68
CA LYS A 126 -0.02 -6.00 21.97
C LYS A 126 1.35 -6.06 21.28
N ASN A 127 1.93 -7.26 21.16
CA ASN A 127 3.26 -7.47 20.59
C ASN A 127 3.22 -7.93 19.12
N PHE A 128 2.10 -7.71 18.43
CA PHE A 128 1.98 -8.11 17.04
C PHE A 128 2.95 -7.36 16.14
N GLU A 129 3.66 -8.12 15.30
CA GLU A 129 4.47 -7.60 14.21
C GLU A 129 4.15 -8.37 12.94
N LEU A 130 3.85 -7.63 11.88
CA LEU A 130 3.65 -8.19 10.55
C LEU A 130 4.97 -8.14 9.73
N ASN A 131 5.87 -7.18 10.03
CA ASN A 131 7.05 -6.83 9.22
C ASN A 131 8.21 -6.29 10.08
N SER A 132 9.39 -6.15 9.47
CA SER A 132 10.55 -5.47 10.09
C SER A 132 10.31 -3.97 10.36
N PRO A 133 11.01 -3.34 11.32
CA PRO A 133 10.94 -1.90 11.58
C PRO A 133 11.17 -1.03 10.34
N ALA A 134 12.05 -1.46 9.43
CA ALA A 134 12.34 -0.78 8.19
C ALA A 134 11.08 -0.60 7.31
N ILE A 135 10.23 -1.62 7.23
CA ILE A 135 9.00 -1.57 6.41
C ILE A 135 7.90 -0.72 7.09
N ARG A 136 7.95 -0.56 8.42
CA ARG A 136 7.04 0.38 9.12
C ARG A 136 7.30 1.83 8.73
N ALA A 137 8.56 2.21 8.56
CA ALA A 137 8.94 3.56 8.12
C ALA A 137 8.48 3.85 6.69
N GLU A 138 8.34 2.82 5.85
CA GLU A 138 7.84 2.96 4.48
C GLU A 138 6.36 3.38 4.43
N GLN A 139 5.60 3.24 5.53
CA GLN A 139 4.17 3.58 5.58
C GLN A 139 3.42 3.04 4.35
N GLU A 140 3.46 1.71 4.19
CA GLU A 140 2.95 1.07 3.00
C GLU A 140 1.43 1.24 2.85
N VAL A 141 1.03 1.62 1.65
CA VAL A 141 -0.36 1.76 1.21
C VAL A 141 -0.57 0.87 -0.02
N ILE A 142 -1.59 0.02 0.04
CA ILE A 142 -2.00 -0.83 -1.07
C ILE A 142 -3.01 -0.04 -1.91
N PHE A 143 -2.69 0.16 -3.18
CA PHE A 143 -3.49 1.01 -4.07
C PHE A 143 -3.31 0.60 -5.55
N PRO A 144 -4.35 0.70 -6.40
CA PRO A 144 -4.25 0.25 -7.78
C PRO A 144 -3.44 1.21 -8.64
N LEU A 145 -2.60 0.68 -9.52
CA LEU A 145 -1.83 1.48 -10.49
C LEU A 145 -2.70 1.88 -11.68
N GLN A 146 -3.51 2.92 -11.47
CA GLN A 146 -4.46 3.46 -12.46
C GLN A 146 -3.99 4.81 -12.96
N GLU A 147 -3.99 5.00 -14.28
CA GLU A 147 -3.54 6.24 -14.92
C GLU A 147 -4.26 7.49 -14.39
N LYS A 148 -5.59 7.42 -14.23
CA LYS A 148 -6.43 8.52 -13.73
C LYS A 148 -6.08 9.00 -12.32
N SER A 149 -5.39 8.18 -11.54
CA SER A 149 -5.00 8.51 -10.16
C SER A 149 -3.61 9.15 -10.08
N ILE A 150 -2.85 9.15 -11.19
CA ILE A 150 -1.48 9.66 -11.24
C ILE A 150 -1.49 11.17 -11.32
N LEU A 151 -0.74 11.81 -10.43
CA LEU A 151 -0.52 13.25 -10.42
C LEU A 151 0.74 13.64 -11.19
N SER A 152 1.81 12.85 -11.09
CA SER A 152 3.08 13.17 -11.74
C SER A 152 4.01 11.97 -11.83
N ILE A 153 4.89 11.98 -12.83
CA ILE A 153 6.01 11.04 -12.97
C ILE A 153 7.29 11.86 -13.14
N VAL A 154 8.25 11.68 -12.24
CA VAL A 154 9.52 12.40 -12.24
C VAL A 154 10.68 11.42 -12.42
N LYS A 155 11.43 11.56 -13.52
CA LYS A 155 12.64 10.78 -13.78
C LYS A 155 13.87 11.54 -13.28
N ILE A 156 14.62 10.94 -12.36
CA ILE A 156 15.85 11.49 -11.77
C ILE A 156 17.02 10.70 -12.32
N LYS A 157 17.96 11.42 -12.95
CA LYS A 157 19.20 10.83 -13.47
C LYS A 157 20.20 10.66 -12.31
N LYS A 158 21.08 9.67 -12.46
CA LYS A 158 22.20 9.45 -11.55
C LYS A 158 23.01 10.75 -11.41
N ARG A 159 23.34 11.13 -10.18
CA ARG A 159 24.25 12.23 -9.88
C ARG A 159 25.70 11.76 -9.91
#